data_AF-A0AAV8D4T7-F1
#
_entry.id   AF-A0AAV8D4T7-F1
#
_cell.length_a   1.000
_cell.length_b   1.000
_cell.length_c   1.000
_cell.angle_alpha   90.00
_cell.angle_beta   90.00
_cell.angle_gamma   90.00
#
_symmetry.space_group_name_H-M   'P 1'
#
loop_
_entity.id
_entity.type
_entity.pdbx_description
1 polymer ?
#
loop_
_entity_poly.entity_id
_entity_poly.type
_entity_poly.pdbx_seq_one_letter_code
_entity_poly.pdbx_strand_id
1 'polypeptide(L)'
;MAPIATSASLHSIPASIRTRSVTHSSISFGCNSNLANSRLPAFGGLHVQNCNVSGSLKVEKSLQCHGSSMYQKGAGAGTVVAAKGDNPPIMPVVTTPDGQMDLSTVLFRNRTIYIGQFISPQVAQRVISQLLTLAAIDVHSDILLYLNCIGGSIYSTFAIYDCMKWIKPRVGTVGFGSVASQGAILLAGGEKGMRYAMPNTRVMIHQPQTGFVGDSEAVRHQMNAGLQNRHRIDMMYSAFTGQPLEKVQGYTERDRFLTAGEALDFGLVDALLDTVH
;
A
#
# COMPACT_ATOMS: atom_id res chain seq x y z
N MET A 1 3.91 -34.76 59.27
CA MET A 1 4.27 -33.68 58.34
C MET A 1 5.49 -32.95 58.90
N ALA A 2 6.63 -33.00 58.20
CA ALA A 2 7.89 -32.27 58.42
C ALA A 2 8.93 -32.80 57.38
N PRO A 3 10.14 -32.21 57.24
CA PRO A 3 10.57 -30.83 57.51
C PRO A 3 10.45 -30.03 56.17
N ILE A 4 11.32 -29.15 55.63
CA ILE A 4 12.61 -28.51 55.97
C ILE A 4 12.60 -27.06 55.40
N ALA A 5 13.41 -26.14 55.91
CA ALA A 5 13.64 -24.80 55.34
C ALA A 5 14.93 -24.74 54.48
N THR A 6 15.09 -23.67 53.67
CA THR A 6 16.35 -23.32 52.98
C THR A 6 16.57 -21.80 52.99
N SER A 7 17.83 -21.37 52.80
CA SER A 7 18.26 -19.99 53.04
C SER A 7 19.48 -19.57 52.21
N ALA A 8 19.63 -18.25 52.05
CA ALA A 8 20.87 -17.48 51.87
C ALA A 8 21.56 -17.32 50.48
N SER A 9 22.10 -16.10 50.33
CA SER A 9 23.30 -15.65 49.58
C SER A 9 23.39 -15.69 48.04
N LEU A 10 23.19 -14.50 47.45
CA LEU A 10 24.15 -13.73 46.61
C LEU A 10 25.34 -14.48 45.96
N HIS A 11 25.55 -14.26 44.65
CA HIS A 11 26.89 -14.06 44.05
C HIS A 11 26.89 -13.20 42.77
N SER A 12 28.10 -12.89 42.29
CA SER A 12 28.48 -11.76 41.43
C SER A 12 28.35 -11.94 39.90
N ILE A 13 28.46 -10.80 39.19
CA ILE A 13 28.55 -10.64 37.72
C ILE A 13 29.75 -11.39 37.10
N PRO A 14 29.75 -11.63 35.77
CA PRO A 14 30.59 -10.76 34.92
C PRO A 14 29.93 -10.31 33.60
N ALA A 15 30.44 -9.23 33.02
CA ALA A 15 30.04 -8.72 31.70
C ALA A 15 31.17 -8.93 30.67
N SER A 16 30.87 -9.48 29.49
CA SER A 16 31.81 -9.51 28.37
C SER A 16 31.13 -9.70 27.01
N ILE A 17 30.97 -8.61 26.25
CA ILE A 17 30.81 -8.66 24.78
C ILE A 17 31.84 -7.70 24.18
N ARG A 18 32.75 -8.24 23.36
CA ARG A 18 33.74 -7.44 22.64
C ARG A 18 33.09 -6.71 21.48
N THR A 19 33.22 -5.38 21.43
CA THR A 19 33.04 -4.63 20.19
C THR A 19 34.12 -5.01 19.20
N ARG A 20 33.74 -5.49 18.00
CA ARG A 20 34.65 -5.58 16.85
C ARG A 20 34.54 -4.32 16.02
N SER A 21 35.66 -3.65 15.79
CA SER A 21 35.77 -2.56 14.82
C SER A 21 35.55 -3.08 13.40
N VAL A 22 34.58 -2.52 12.67
CA VAL A 22 34.44 -2.71 11.22
C VAL A 22 35.14 -1.55 10.52
N THR A 23 36.11 -1.85 9.68
CA THR A 23 36.86 -0.85 8.90
C THR A 23 36.05 -0.40 7.69
N HIS A 24 35.73 0.89 7.60
CA HIS A 24 35.13 1.46 6.39
C HIS A 24 36.17 1.57 5.26
N SER A 25 36.04 0.72 4.24
CA SER A 25 36.74 0.87 2.96
C SER A 25 36.03 1.94 2.12
N SER A 26 36.58 3.14 2.06
CA SER A 26 36.04 4.25 1.28
C SER A 26 36.24 4.05 -0.23
N ILE A 27 35.14 3.93 -0.99
CA ILE A 27 35.18 3.99 -2.46
C ILE A 27 34.93 5.44 -2.88
N SER A 28 35.98 6.10 -3.36
CA SER A 28 35.92 7.47 -3.87
C SER A 28 35.41 7.51 -5.31
N PHE A 29 34.26 8.13 -5.55
CA PHE A 29 33.83 8.47 -6.92
C PHE A 29 34.67 9.64 -7.46
N GLY A 30 35.49 9.36 -8.47
CA GLY A 30 36.26 10.38 -9.18
C GLY A 30 35.33 11.29 -10.00
N CYS A 31 35.27 12.57 -9.66
CA CYS A 31 34.68 13.56 -10.54
C CYS A 31 35.61 13.79 -11.73
N ASN A 32 35.09 13.71 -12.96
CA ASN A 32 35.85 14.06 -14.16
C ASN A 32 35.00 14.95 -15.07
N SER A 33 35.36 16.24 -15.12
CA SER A 33 34.70 17.26 -15.92
C SER A 33 35.42 17.47 -17.24
N ASN A 34 34.70 17.45 -18.37
CA ASN A 34 34.67 18.57 -19.35
C ASN A 34 33.99 18.21 -20.68
N LEU A 35 33.43 19.26 -21.33
CA LEU A 35 33.01 19.35 -22.74
C LEU A 35 31.79 18.48 -23.17
N ALA A 36 30.93 18.89 -24.12
CA ALA A 36 30.58 20.23 -24.60
C ALA A 36 29.27 20.17 -25.43
N ASN A 37 28.57 21.31 -25.55
CA ASN A 37 27.62 21.67 -26.61
C ASN A 37 26.68 20.59 -27.21
N SER A 38 25.40 20.67 -26.85
CA SER A 38 24.32 20.54 -27.84
C SER A 38 23.19 21.54 -27.53
N ARG A 39 22.61 22.14 -28.57
CA ARG A 39 21.51 23.14 -28.44
C ARG A 39 20.17 22.48 -28.72
N LEU A 40 19.16 22.80 -27.93
CA LEU A 40 17.77 22.46 -28.23
C LEU A 40 17.24 23.36 -29.36
N PRO A 41 16.64 22.82 -30.44
CA PRO A 41 15.91 23.62 -31.42
C PRO A 41 14.48 23.89 -30.93
N ALA A 42 13.99 25.12 -31.14
CA ALA A 42 12.60 25.46 -30.89
C ALA A 42 11.79 25.46 -32.20
N PHE A 43 10.65 24.77 -32.19
CA PHE A 43 9.54 24.91 -33.12
C PHE A 43 8.27 24.98 -32.26
N GLY A 44 7.21 25.69 -32.63
CA GLY A 44 6.88 26.30 -33.92
C GLY A 44 5.40 26.03 -34.14
N GLY A 45 4.55 27.05 -34.02
CA GLY A 45 3.11 26.86 -33.79
C GLY A 45 2.37 26.17 -34.94
N LEU A 46 1.41 25.32 -34.61
CA LEU A 46 0.47 24.73 -35.56
C LEU A 46 -0.94 25.31 -35.37
N HIS A 47 -1.62 25.56 -36.50
CA HIS A 47 -2.93 26.21 -36.55
C HIS A 47 -4.05 25.18 -36.37
N VAL A 48 -4.99 25.42 -35.45
CA VAL A 48 -6.23 24.61 -35.36
C VAL A 48 -7.23 25.13 -36.39
N GLN A 49 -7.88 24.23 -37.13
CA GLN A 49 -9.05 24.54 -37.97
C GLN A 49 -10.26 23.76 -37.47
N ASN A 50 -11.42 24.42 -37.40
CA ASN A 50 -12.70 23.78 -37.10
C ASN A 50 -13.28 23.17 -38.37
N CYS A 51 -13.53 21.86 -38.37
CA CYS A 51 -14.38 21.20 -39.36
C CYS A 51 -15.71 20.82 -38.70
N ASN A 52 -16.82 21.29 -39.28
CA ASN A 52 -18.18 21.04 -38.81
C ASN A 52 -18.91 20.23 -39.89
N VAL A 53 -19.45 19.05 -39.55
CA VAL A 53 -20.09 18.13 -40.52
C VAL A 53 -21.43 17.65 -39.98
N SER A 54 -22.50 18.14 -40.60
CA SER A 54 -23.87 17.66 -40.39
C SER A 54 -24.22 16.56 -41.38
N GLY A 55 -24.70 15.42 -40.90
CA GLY A 55 -25.24 14.34 -41.72
C GLY A 55 -26.40 13.64 -41.02
N SER A 56 -27.46 13.32 -41.76
CA SER A 56 -28.69 12.71 -41.23
C SER A 56 -29.18 11.60 -42.16
N LEU A 57 -29.53 10.45 -41.60
CA LEU A 57 -30.13 9.33 -42.32
C LEU A 57 -31.07 8.55 -41.39
N LYS A 58 -32.28 8.26 -41.89
CA LYS A 58 -33.28 7.38 -41.25
C LYS A 58 -33.36 6.06 -42.02
N VAL A 59 -33.49 4.95 -41.30
CA VAL A 59 -34.23 3.75 -41.74
C VAL A 59 -34.95 3.19 -40.52
N GLU A 60 -36.20 2.73 -40.68
CA GLU A 60 -36.96 2.05 -39.61
C GLU A 60 -36.97 0.52 -39.81
N LYS A 61 -37.11 -0.22 -38.69
CA LYS A 61 -37.80 -1.54 -38.56
C LYS A 61 -37.29 -2.73 -39.41
N SER A 62 -37.44 -3.98 -38.98
CA SER A 62 -37.65 -4.56 -37.64
C SER A 62 -37.57 -6.08 -37.75
N LEU A 63 -36.87 -6.76 -36.83
CA LEU A 63 -37.11 -8.17 -36.50
C LEU A 63 -36.38 -8.51 -35.19
N GLN A 64 -37.02 -9.31 -34.34
CA GLN A 64 -36.49 -9.77 -33.06
C GLN A 64 -36.55 -11.30 -33.02
N CYS A 65 -35.53 -11.96 -32.43
CA CYS A 65 -35.76 -13.02 -31.43
C CYS A 65 -34.45 -13.49 -30.76
N HIS A 66 -34.41 -13.30 -29.44
CA HIS A 66 -33.86 -14.24 -28.44
C HIS A 66 -32.49 -14.90 -28.67
N GLY A 67 -31.45 -14.22 -28.18
CA GLY A 67 -30.25 -14.85 -27.61
C GLY A 67 -29.91 -14.19 -26.27
N SER A 68 -30.21 -14.84 -25.15
CA SER A 68 -30.18 -14.22 -23.81
C SER A 68 -28.76 -14.03 -23.25
N SER A 69 -28.12 -12.91 -23.60
CA SER A 69 -26.84 -12.50 -23.00
C SER A 69 -27.06 -11.57 -21.79
N MET A 70 -26.85 -12.09 -20.58
CA MET A 70 -26.84 -11.32 -19.33
C MET A 70 -25.54 -10.48 -19.20
N TYR A 71 -25.41 -9.45 -20.05
CA TYR A 71 -24.32 -8.47 -19.97
C TYR A 71 -24.83 -7.06 -20.25
N GLN A 72 -25.58 -6.50 -19.30
CA GLN A 72 -26.07 -5.13 -19.36
C GLN A 72 -25.33 -4.24 -18.34
N LYS A 73 -24.90 -3.06 -18.81
CA LYS A 73 -23.93 -2.18 -18.15
C LYS A 73 -24.38 -1.72 -16.75
N GLY A 74 -23.59 -2.05 -15.73
CA GLY A 74 -23.54 -1.30 -14.47
C GLY A 74 -22.48 -0.20 -14.54
N ALA A 75 -22.78 0.99 -14.02
CA ALA A 75 -21.83 2.12 -14.01
C ALA A 75 -20.74 1.95 -12.92
N GLY A 76 -19.62 2.67 -13.08
CA GLY A 76 -18.44 2.49 -12.22
C GLY A 76 -18.65 2.93 -10.77
N ALA A 77 -18.38 2.02 -9.83
CA ALA A 77 -18.24 2.33 -8.41
C ALA A 77 -16.81 2.86 -8.11
N GLY A 78 -16.63 4.03 -7.50
CA GLY A 78 -17.67 5.02 -7.19
C GLY A 78 -17.08 6.39 -6.89
N THR A 79 -17.25 7.33 -7.82
CA THR A 79 -17.25 8.76 -7.49
C THR A 79 -18.65 9.10 -7.02
N VAL A 80 -18.81 9.64 -5.80
CA VAL A 80 -20.10 10.16 -5.32
C VAL A 80 -20.38 11.47 -6.05
N VAL A 81 -20.95 11.36 -7.25
CA VAL A 81 -21.53 12.49 -7.97
C VAL A 81 -22.87 12.78 -7.30
N ALA A 82 -22.89 13.72 -6.35
CA ALA A 82 -24.12 14.18 -5.73
C ALA A 82 -25.11 14.63 -6.80
N ALA A 83 -26.36 14.13 -6.75
CA ALA A 83 -27.39 14.61 -7.66
C ALA A 83 -27.70 16.08 -7.35
N LYS A 84 -28.18 16.81 -8.35
CA LYS A 84 -28.45 18.26 -8.23
C LYS A 84 -29.69 18.52 -7.37
N GLY A 85 -29.52 18.40 -6.05
CA GLY A 85 -30.56 18.45 -5.04
C GLY A 85 -30.24 17.64 -3.77
N ASP A 86 -29.25 16.74 -3.82
CA ASP A 86 -28.80 16.01 -2.63
C ASP A 86 -28.04 16.94 -1.68
N ASN A 87 -28.31 16.83 -0.37
CA ASN A 87 -27.39 17.39 0.63
C ASN A 87 -26.03 16.71 0.48
N PRO A 88 -24.90 17.45 0.52
CA PRO A 88 -23.59 16.82 0.51
C PRO A 88 -23.46 15.87 1.71
N PRO A 89 -22.77 14.72 1.56
CA PRO A 89 -22.63 13.77 2.66
C PRO A 89 -21.97 14.48 3.85
N ILE A 90 -22.70 14.58 4.96
CA ILE A 90 -22.25 15.28 6.16
C ILE A 90 -21.09 14.48 6.76
N MET A 91 -19.87 14.89 6.43
CA MET A 91 -18.67 14.37 7.07
C MET A 91 -18.77 14.63 8.58
N PRO A 92 -18.52 13.62 9.44
CA PRO A 92 -18.59 13.81 10.88
C PRO A 92 -17.58 14.87 11.33
N VAL A 93 -18.12 15.91 11.96
CA VAL A 93 -17.38 17.07 12.48
C VAL A 93 -17.15 16.91 13.98
N VAL A 94 -15.93 17.18 14.43
CA VAL A 94 -15.56 17.31 15.83
C VAL A 94 -15.33 18.78 16.15
N THR A 95 -15.90 19.24 17.26
CA THR A 95 -15.58 20.56 17.81
C THR A 95 -14.32 20.45 18.65
N THR A 96 -13.31 21.24 18.30
CA THR A 96 -12.01 21.32 18.98
C THR A 96 -11.76 22.77 19.46
N PRO A 97 -10.73 23.05 20.29
CA PRO A 97 -10.40 24.43 20.68
C PRO A 97 -10.13 25.37 19.49
N ASP A 98 -9.61 24.83 18.38
CA ASP A 98 -9.34 25.56 17.14
C ASP A 98 -10.61 25.79 16.28
N GLY A 99 -11.78 25.31 16.74
CA GLY A 99 -13.04 25.32 16.00
C GLY A 99 -13.45 23.93 15.49
N GLN A 100 -14.36 23.92 14.51
CA GLN A 100 -14.89 22.68 13.92
C GLN A 100 -13.97 22.12 12.84
N MET A 101 -13.66 20.82 12.93
CA MET A 101 -12.85 20.08 11.96
C MET A 101 -13.48 18.73 11.63
N ASP A 102 -13.26 18.21 10.42
CA ASP A 102 -13.64 16.84 10.08
C ASP A 102 -12.74 15.79 10.75
N LEU A 103 -13.25 14.57 10.94
CA LEU A 103 -12.49 13.47 11.55
C LEU A 103 -11.16 13.14 10.84
N SER A 104 -11.10 13.26 9.51
CA SER A 104 -9.88 13.01 8.74
C SER A 104 -8.77 14.03 9.08
N THR A 105 -9.13 15.29 9.29
CA THR A 105 -8.22 16.36 9.71
C THR A 105 -7.71 16.15 11.13
N VAL A 106 -8.56 15.67 12.05
CA VAL A 106 -8.14 15.30 13.43
C VAL A 106 -7.15 14.12 13.41
N LEU A 107 -7.44 13.05 12.66
CA LEU A 107 -6.51 11.92 12.51
C LEU A 107 -5.20 12.33 11.83
N PHE A 108 -5.27 13.17 10.80
CA PHE A 108 -4.11 13.65 10.07
C PHE A 108 -3.18 14.52 10.93
N ARG A 109 -3.73 15.43 11.76
CA ARG A 109 -2.97 16.18 12.78
C ARG A 109 -2.24 15.23 13.73
N ASN A 110 -2.89 14.13 14.13
CA ASN A 110 -2.32 13.06 14.95
C ASN A 110 -1.44 12.07 14.13
N ARG A 111 -0.88 12.52 13.00
CA ARG A 111 0.01 11.75 12.08
C ARG A 111 -0.51 10.37 11.67
N THR A 112 -1.84 10.20 11.65
CA THR A 112 -2.53 8.94 11.36
C THR A 112 -3.23 9.01 10.01
N ILE A 113 -2.91 8.08 9.12
CA ILE A 113 -3.53 7.95 7.78
C ILE A 113 -4.37 6.67 7.74
N TYR A 114 -5.64 6.78 7.33
CA TYR A 114 -6.55 5.63 7.23
C TYR A 114 -6.79 5.20 5.78
N ILE A 115 -6.66 3.89 5.49
CA ILE A 115 -7.06 3.23 4.25
C ILE A 115 -8.10 2.15 4.56
N GLY A 116 -9.37 2.55 4.54
CA GLY A 116 -10.54 1.67 4.70
C GLY A 116 -11.25 1.31 3.39
N GLN A 117 -10.56 1.38 2.25
CA GLN A 117 -11.13 1.16 0.91
C GLN A 117 -10.08 0.55 -0.03
N PHE A 118 -10.50 0.04 -1.19
CA PHE A 118 -9.60 -0.51 -2.22
C PHE A 118 -8.50 0.50 -2.61
N ILE A 119 -7.29 0.01 -2.84
CA ILE A 119 -6.14 0.83 -3.26
C ILE A 119 -6.28 1.18 -4.75
N SER A 120 -6.98 2.28 -5.03
CA SER A 120 -7.07 2.89 -6.37
C SER A 120 -5.95 3.91 -6.62
N PRO A 121 -5.73 4.37 -7.87
CA PRO A 121 -4.82 5.48 -8.14
C PRO A 121 -5.14 6.75 -7.35
N GLN A 122 -6.43 7.06 -7.16
CA GLN A 122 -6.89 8.21 -6.39
C GLN A 122 -6.58 8.06 -4.89
N VAL A 123 -6.75 6.84 -4.35
CA VAL A 123 -6.40 6.52 -2.95
C VAL A 123 -4.89 6.62 -2.74
N ALA A 124 -4.08 6.09 -3.66
CA ALA A 124 -2.63 6.22 -3.62
C ALA A 124 -2.19 7.68 -3.71
N GLN A 125 -2.72 8.47 -4.64
CA GLN A 125 -2.43 9.90 -4.75
C GLN A 125 -2.74 10.65 -3.45
N ARG A 126 -3.90 10.38 -2.82
CA ARG A 126 -4.26 10.96 -1.51
C ARG A 126 -3.26 10.57 -0.43
N VAL A 127 -2.95 9.27 -0.30
CA VAL A 127 -2.06 8.73 0.75
C VAL A 127 -0.63 9.25 0.58
N ILE A 128 -0.11 9.30 -0.66
CA ILE A 128 1.21 9.84 -0.97
C ILE A 128 1.28 11.34 -0.64
N SER A 129 0.29 12.13 -1.05
CA SER A 129 0.21 13.56 -0.66
C SER A 129 0.16 13.75 0.86
N GLN A 130 -0.56 12.88 1.58
CA GLN A 130 -0.61 12.92 3.05
C GLN A 130 0.75 12.55 3.67
N LEU A 131 1.41 11.48 3.23
CA LEU A 131 2.75 11.07 3.67
C LEU A 131 3.79 12.18 3.45
N LEU A 132 3.83 12.75 2.24
CA LEU A 132 4.73 13.85 1.89
C LEU A 132 4.47 15.10 2.74
N THR A 133 3.20 15.44 2.99
CA THR A 133 2.84 16.59 3.82
C THR A 133 3.24 16.39 5.28
N LEU A 134 2.99 15.21 5.86
CA LEU A 134 3.42 14.90 7.24
C LEU A 134 4.94 14.93 7.40
N ALA A 135 5.69 14.44 6.40
CA ALA A 135 7.14 14.49 6.37
C ALA A 135 7.71 15.92 6.15
N ALA A 136 6.96 16.80 5.50
CA ALA A 136 7.33 18.22 5.37
C ALA A 136 7.03 19.04 6.63
N ILE A 137 5.98 18.68 7.38
CA ILE A 137 5.63 19.30 8.67
C ILE A 137 6.62 18.88 9.77
N ASP A 138 6.93 17.58 9.86
CA ASP A 138 7.91 17.05 10.81
C ASP A 138 8.59 15.79 10.23
N VAL A 139 9.92 15.82 10.19
CA VAL A 139 10.78 14.73 9.69
C VAL A 139 11.17 13.71 10.77
N HIS A 140 10.89 13.99 12.05
CA HIS A 140 11.34 13.21 13.20
C HIS A 140 10.23 12.35 13.82
N SER A 141 9.01 12.88 13.97
CA SER A 141 7.90 12.08 14.51
C SER A 141 7.44 11.02 13.51
N ASP A 142 7.22 9.80 13.99
CA ASP A 142 6.72 8.68 13.20
C ASP A 142 5.30 8.94 12.64
N ILE A 143 4.86 8.10 11.70
CA ILE A 143 3.54 8.14 11.05
C ILE A 143 2.89 6.77 11.19
N LEU A 144 1.57 6.72 11.43
CA LEU A 144 0.82 5.45 11.49
C LEU A 144 -0.16 5.30 10.32
N LEU A 145 -0.06 4.19 9.60
CA LEU A 145 -0.92 3.80 8.49
C LEU A 145 -1.90 2.72 8.93
N TYR A 146 -3.17 3.09 9.14
CA TYR A 146 -4.23 2.20 9.57
C TYR A 146 -4.91 1.56 8.34
N LEU A 147 -4.98 0.23 8.33
CA LEU A 147 -5.36 -0.59 7.18
C LEU A 147 -6.59 -1.45 7.50
N ASN A 148 -7.65 -1.30 6.71
CA ASN A 148 -8.79 -2.22 6.61
C ASN A 148 -9.19 -2.29 5.14
N CYS A 149 -8.41 -3.05 4.37
CA CYS A 149 -8.35 -2.95 2.92
C CYS A 149 -8.17 -4.34 2.30
N ILE A 150 -9.07 -4.72 1.40
CA ILE A 150 -9.11 -6.06 0.80
C ILE A 150 -8.33 -6.21 -0.51
N GLY A 151 -7.60 -5.17 -0.95
CA GLY A 151 -6.73 -5.21 -2.14
C GLY A 151 -6.81 -3.95 -3.00
N GLY A 152 -6.32 -4.04 -4.24
CA GLY A 152 -6.39 -2.96 -5.23
C GLY A 152 -5.34 -3.05 -6.34
N SER A 153 -4.96 -1.90 -6.88
CA SER A 153 -3.96 -1.77 -7.94
C SER A 153 -2.54 -2.02 -7.41
N ILE A 154 -1.84 -2.97 -8.03
CA ILE A 154 -0.44 -3.33 -7.70
C ILE A 154 0.47 -2.11 -7.79
N TYR A 155 0.43 -1.36 -8.90
CA TYR A 155 1.27 -0.16 -9.08
C TYR A 155 0.92 0.97 -8.12
N SER A 156 -0.36 1.13 -7.79
CA SER A 156 -0.81 2.09 -6.76
C SER A 156 -0.30 1.70 -5.37
N THR A 157 -0.13 0.41 -5.11
CA THR A 157 0.42 -0.14 -3.87
C THR A 157 1.93 0.05 -3.79
N PHE A 158 2.65 -0.21 -4.88
CA PHE A 158 4.09 0.08 -4.98
C PHE A 158 4.37 1.58 -4.80
N ALA A 159 3.58 2.46 -5.41
CA ALA A 159 3.75 3.91 -5.25
C ALA A 159 3.56 4.40 -3.79
N ILE A 160 2.64 3.80 -3.03
CA ILE A 160 2.50 4.06 -1.59
C ILE A 160 3.73 3.53 -0.83
N TYR A 161 4.11 2.27 -1.06
CA TYR A 161 5.23 1.62 -0.37
C TYR A 161 6.58 2.31 -0.62
N ASP A 162 6.87 2.66 -1.88
CA ASP A 162 8.10 3.37 -2.25
C ASP A 162 8.13 4.78 -1.60
N CYS A 163 6.98 5.45 -1.47
CA CYS A 163 6.86 6.68 -0.69
C CYS A 163 7.12 6.47 0.81
N MET A 164 6.55 5.41 1.41
CA MET A 164 6.76 5.04 2.82
C MET A 164 8.24 4.75 3.16
N LYS A 165 9.05 4.32 2.18
CA LYS A 165 10.49 4.08 2.36
C LYS A 165 11.39 5.22 1.86
N TRP A 166 10.83 6.23 1.19
CA TRP A 166 11.57 7.40 0.71
C TRP A 166 11.54 8.58 1.71
N ILE A 167 10.46 8.75 2.47
CA ILE A 167 10.37 9.80 3.50
C ILE A 167 11.22 9.48 4.73
N LYS A 168 11.60 10.53 5.49
CA LYS A 168 12.38 10.38 6.74
C LYS A 168 11.59 9.81 7.95
N PRO A 169 10.32 10.20 8.20
CA PRO A 169 9.52 9.59 9.25
C PRO A 169 9.35 8.08 9.05
N ARG A 170 9.42 7.31 10.13
CA ARG A 170 9.13 5.87 10.08
C ARG A 170 7.62 5.67 9.94
N VAL A 171 7.20 4.84 9.00
CA VAL A 171 5.78 4.54 8.78
C VAL A 171 5.43 3.19 9.42
N GLY A 172 4.84 3.24 10.61
CA GLY A 172 4.21 2.07 11.23
C GLY A 172 2.89 1.72 10.55
N THR A 173 2.46 0.47 10.68
CA THR A 173 1.24 -0.06 10.04
C THR A 173 0.37 -0.78 11.06
N VAL A 174 -0.94 -0.58 11.01
CA VAL A 174 -1.89 -1.23 11.94
C VAL A 174 -3.04 -1.85 11.14
N GLY A 175 -3.16 -3.18 11.18
CA GLY A 175 -4.22 -3.92 10.51
C GLY A 175 -5.46 -4.10 11.39
N PHE A 176 -6.62 -3.72 10.86
CA PHE A 176 -7.95 -3.87 11.45
C PHE A 176 -8.85 -4.69 10.53
N GLY A 177 -9.69 -5.57 11.09
CA GLY A 177 -10.75 -6.24 10.35
C GLY A 177 -10.23 -7.20 9.28
N SER A 178 -10.20 -6.76 8.02
CA SER A 178 -9.66 -7.55 6.90
C SER A 178 -8.59 -6.78 6.15
N VAL A 179 -7.40 -7.38 6.03
CA VAL A 179 -6.25 -6.81 5.33
C VAL A 179 -5.74 -7.82 4.32
N ALA A 180 -6.16 -7.69 3.06
CA ALA A 180 -5.96 -8.71 2.03
C ALA A 180 -5.19 -8.20 0.81
N SER A 181 -4.50 -9.13 0.14
CA SER A 181 -3.76 -8.91 -1.11
C SER A 181 -2.82 -7.69 -1.03
N GLN A 182 -3.09 -6.62 -1.76
CA GLN A 182 -2.30 -5.38 -1.73
C GLN A 182 -2.30 -4.69 -0.35
N GLY A 183 -3.39 -4.81 0.42
CA GLY A 183 -3.43 -4.33 1.81
C GLY A 183 -2.42 -5.05 2.70
N ALA A 184 -2.23 -6.36 2.49
CA ALA A 184 -1.24 -7.15 3.23
C ALA A 184 0.21 -6.83 2.82
N ILE A 185 0.45 -6.42 1.56
CA ILE A 185 1.76 -5.88 1.11
C ILE A 185 2.08 -4.60 1.88
N LEU A 186 1.13 -3.65 2.01
CA LEU A 186 1.36 -2.43 2.79
C LEU A 186 1.57 -2.73 4.28
N LEU A 187 0.76 -3.62 4.87
CA LEU A 187 0.88 -4.03 6.28
C LEU A 187 2.29 -4.57 6.58
N ALA A 188 2.75 -5.55 5.79
CA ALA A 188 4.05 -6.17 5.95
C ALA A 188 5.22 -5.24 5.56
N GLY A 189 4.98 -4.29 4.65
CA GLY A 189 5.94 -3.28 4.20
C GLY A 189 6.10 -2.05 5.11
N GLY A 190 5.39 -2.00 6.26
CA GLY A 190 5.62 -1.01 7.31
C GLY A 190 7.04 -1.03 7.87
N GLU A 191 7.33 -0.15 8.82
CA GLU A 191 8.65 -0.13 9.46
C GLU A 191 8.83 -1.30 10.44
N LYS A 192 10.00 -1.94 10.42
CA LYS A 192 10.25 -3.16 11.20
C LYS A 192 10.21 -2.84 12.70
N GLY A 193 9.44 -3.62 13.45
CA GLY A 193 9.10 -3.33 14.85
C GLY A 193 7.95 -2.34 15.03
N MET A 194 7.25 -1.95 13.95
CA MET A 194 6.09 -1.07 13.97
C MET A 194 4.92 -1.59 13.12
N ARG A 195 4.88 -2.90 12.86
CA ARG A 195 3.81 -3.55 12.10
C ARG A 195 2.90 -4.29 13.06
N TYR A 196 1.62 -3.94 13.08
CA TYR A 196 0.70 -4.34 14.14
C TYR A 196 -0.59 -4.94 13.57
N ALA A 197 -1.23 -5.84 14.32
CA ALA A 197 -2.59 -6.29 14.05
C ALA A 197 -3.45 -6.28 15.31
N MET A 198 -4.72 -5.91 15.18
CA MET A 198 -5.71 -6.18 16.23
C MET A 198 -6.00 -7.69 16.31
N PRO A 199 -6.44 -8.25 17.46
CA PRO A 199 -6.57 -9.70 17.64
C PRO A 199 -7.52 -10.39 16.65
N ASN A 200 -8.60 -9.69 16.27
CA ASN A 200 -9.60 -10.18 15.32
C ASN A 200 -9.23 -9.94 13.83
N THR A 201 -8.08 -9.34 13.54
CA THR A 201 -7.68 -9.02 12.15
C THR A 201 -7.36 -10.30 11.38
N ARG A 202 -7.95 -10.42 10.18
CA ARG A 202 -7.64 -11.46 9.21
C ARG A 202 -6.74 -10.88 8.13
N VAL A 203 -5.58 -11.50 7.95
CA VAL A 203 -4.63 -11.13 6.89
C VAL A 203 -4.75 -12.16 5.78
N MET A 204 -4.91 -11.74 4.52
CA MET A 204 -4.92 -12.67 3.38
C MET A 204 -3.81 -12.34 2.39
N ILE A 205 -2.98 -13.33 2.09
CA ILE A 205 -1.91 -13.23 1.10
C ILE A 205 -2.16 -14.18 -0.06
N HIS A 206 -1.92 -13.73 -1.28
CA HIS A 206 -2.03 -14.52 -2.51
C HIS A 206 -1.16 -13.93 -3.64
N GLN A 207 -1.05 -14.66 -4.75
CA GLN A 207 -0.42 -14.18 -5.97
C GLN A 207 -1.24 -13.05 -6.61
N PRO A 208 -0.61 -12.04 -7.24
CA PRO A 208 -1.32 -11.03 -8.01
C PRO A 208 -2.18 -11.67 -9.11
N GLN A 209 -3.49 -11.40 -9.06
CA GLN A 209 -4.40 -11.76 -10.14
C GLN A 209 -4.16 -10.82 -11.34
N THR A 210 -4.20 -11.34 -12.57
CA THR A 210 -4.08 -10.52 -13.78
C THR A 210 -4.85 -11.18 -14.92
N GLY A 211 -5.57 -10.37 -15.71
CA GLY A 211 -6.22 -10.79 -16.96
C GLY A 211 -5.50 -10.18 -18.15
N PHE A 212 -5.51 -10.87 -19.29
CA PHE A 212 -4.80 -10.47 -20.50
C PHE A 212 -5.76 -10.36 -21.68
N VAL A 213 -5.63 -9.30 -22.48
CA VAL A 213 -6.46 -9.06 -23.68
C VAL A 213 -5.59 -8.46 -24.79
N GLY A 214 -5.76 -8.93 -26.02
CA GLY A 214 -5.06 -8.43 -27.21
C GLY A 214 -4.78 -9.56 -28.21
N ASP A 215 -3.88 -9.30 -29.16
CA ASP A 215 -3.24 -10.34 -29.97
C ASP A 215 -2.24 -11.18 -29.14
N SER A 216 -1.65 -12.20 -29.77
CA SER A 216 -0.70 -13.11 -29.11
C SER A 216 0.51 -12.41 -28.50
N GLU A 217 1.01 -11.34 -29.13
CA GLU A 217 2.19 -10.62 -28.67
C GLU A 217 1.84 -9.66 -27.54
N ALA A 218 0.72 -8.96 -27.63
CA ALA A 218 0.16 -8.15 -26.55
C ALA A 218 -0.09 -9.00 -25.30
N VAL A 219 -0.65 -10.20 -25.45
CA VAL A 219 -0.86 -11.17 -24.35
C VAL A 219 0.48 -11.67 -23.80
N ARG A 220 1.44 -12.05 -24.66
CA ARG A 220 2.79 -12.47 -24.25
C ARG A 220 3.52 -11.39 -23.44
N HIS A 221 3.41 -10.12 -23.86
CA HIS A 221 3.99 -8.99 -23.13
C HIS A 221 3.34 -8.77 -21.77
N GLN A 222 2.00 -8.79 -21.69
CA GLN A 222 1.28 -8.64 -20.41
C GLN A 222 1.56 -9.82 -19.45
N MET A 223 1.62 -11.05 -19.95
CA MET A 223 1.98 -12.24 -19.18
C MET A 223 3.36 -12.11 -18.54
N ASN A 224 4.37 -11.70 -19.31
CA ASN A 224 5.73 -11.52 -18.79
C ASN A 224 5.79 -10.42 -17.71
N ALA A 225 5.03 -9.33 -17.86
CA ALA A 225 4.92 -8.30 -16.82
C ALA A 225 4.18 -8.83 -15.57
N GLY A 226 3.18 -9.69 -15.73
CA GLY A 226 2.51 -10.39 -14.62
C GLY A 226 3.47 -11.28 -13.82
N LEU A 227 4.28 -12.09 -14.50
CA LEU A 227 5.31 -12.94 -13.89
C LEU A 227 6.38 -12.13 -13.14
N GLN A 228 6.82 -11.00 -13.70
CA GLN A 228 7.75 -10.08 -13.03
C GLN A 228 7.13 -9.46 -11.77
N ASN A 229 5.86 -9.04 -11.83
CA ASN A 229 5.15 -8.51 -10.67
C ASN A 229 4.93 -9.57 -9.58
N ARG A 230 4.62 -10.82 -9.94
CA ARG A 230 4.57 -11.97 -9.02
C ARG A 230 5.89 -12.13 -8.29
N HIS A 231 6.99 -12.30 -9.02
CA HIS A 231 8.31 -12.49 -8.41
C HIS A 231 8.73 -11.30 -7.52
N ARG A 232 8.45 -10.06 -7.94
CA ARG A 232 8.71 -8.86 -7.12
C ARG A 232 7.94 -8.88 -5.79
N ILE A 233 6.66 -9.25 -5.81
CA ILE A 233 5.82 -9.35 -4.60
C ILE A 233 6.32 -10.47 -3.67
N ASP A 234 6.77 -11.60 -4.23
CA ASP A 234 7.32 -12.71 -3.44
C ASP A 234 8.64 -12.32 -2.75
N MET A 235 9.52 -11.61 -3.47
CA MET A 235 10.76 -11.05 -2.92
C MET A 235 10.48 -10.00 -1.84
N MET A 236 9.45 -9.15 -2.02
CA MET A 236 9.00 -8.20 -0.98
C MET A 236 8.54 -8.94 0.27
N TYR A 237 7.64 -9.92 0.15
CA TYR A 237 7.18 -10.71 1.30
C TYR A 237 8.32 -11.48 1.99
N SER A 238 9.27 -12.06 1.23
CA SER A 238 10.46 -12.72 1.80
C SER A 238 11.31 -11.73 2.61
N ALA A 239 11.59 -10.53 2.08
CA ALA A 239 12.31 -9.47 2.80
C ALA A 239 11.56 -8.93 4.04
N PHE A 240 10.23 -8.82 3.99
CA PHE A 240 9.41 -8.34 5.11
C PHE A 240 9.28 -9.36 6.26
N THR A 241 9.28 -10.65 5.92
CA THR A 241 8.98 -11.74 6.86
C THR A 241 10.23 -12.46 7.36
N GLY A 242 11.33 -12.44 6.60
CA GLY A 242 12.50 -13.28 6.82
C GLY A 242 12.30 -14.75 6.39
N GLN A 243 11.16 -15.09 5.80
CA GLN A 243 10.89 -16.46 5.30
C GLN A 243 11.60 -16.68 3.95
N PRO A 244 12.09 -17.90 3.65
CA PRO A 244 12.68 -18.23 2.36
C PRO A 244 11.64 -18.11 1.23
N LEU A 245 12.11 -17.74 0.04
CA LEU A 245 11.27 -17.40 -1.12
C LEU A 245 10.30 -18.52 -1.49
N GLU A 246 10.76 -19.77 -1.41
CA GLU A 246 10.01 -20.98 -1.75
C GLU A 246 8.81 -21.16 -0.80
N LYS A 247 9.00 -20.85 0.50
CA LYS A 247 7.93 -20.88 1.51
C LYS A 247 6.92 -19.76 1.27
N VAL A 248 7.39 -18.55 0.91
CA VAL A 248 6.51 -17.42 0.53
C VAL A 248 5.67 -17.78 -0.70
N GLN A 249 6.29 -18.40 -1.70
CA GLN A 249 5.61 -18.82 -2.93
C GLN A 249 4.52 -19.86 -2.65
N GLY A 250 4.82 -20.94 -1.92
CA GLY A 250 3.82 -21.94 -1.53
C GLY A 250 2.72 -21.43 -0.59
N TYR A 251 3.02 -20.41 0.24
CA TYR A 251 1.99 -19.74 1.05
C TYR A 251 1.03 -18.91 0.20
N THR A 252 1.50 -18.30 -0.89
CA THR A 252 0.75 -17.32 -1.71
C THR A 252 0.23 -17.87 -3.04
N GLU A 253 0.54 -19.10 -3.42
CA GLU A 253 0.04 -19.72 -4.67
C GLU A 253 -1.50 -19.69 -4.77
N ARG A 254 -2.19 -19.76 -3.62
CA ARG A 254 -3.64 -19.65 -3.47
C ARG A 254 -3.97 -18.72 -2.31
N ASP A 255 -5.22 -18.26 -2.26
CA ASP A 255 -5.76 -17.39 -1.21
C ASP A 255 -5.54 -17.98 0.19
N ARG A 256 -4.61 -17.39 0.95
CA ARG A 256 -4.19 -17.85 2.27
C ARG A 256 -4.66 -16.89 3.35
N PHE A 257 -5.76 -17.25 4.01
CA PHE A 257 -6.30 -16.49 5.13
C PHE A 257 -5.63 -16.89 6.44
N LEU A 258 -4.91 -15.95 7.03
CA LEU A 258 -4.24 -16.06 8.33
C LEU A 258 -5.08 -15.36 9.40
N THR A 259 -5.04 -15.85 10.63
CA THR A 259 -5.39 -15.10 11.84
C THR A 259 -4.29 -14.09 12.19
N ALA A 260 -4.54 -13.19 13.13
CA ALA A 260 -3.54 -12.23 13.59
C ALA A 260 -2.29 -12.94 14.17
N GLY A 261 -2.48 -14.04 14.92
CA GLY A 261 -1.38 -14.88 15.43
C GLY A 261 -0.56 -15.53 14.32
N GLU A 262 -1.21 -16.20 13.35
CA GLU A 262 -0.49 -16.80 12.21
C GLU A 262 0.22 -15.74 11.34
N ALA A 263 -0.31 -14.51 11.27
CA ALA A 263 0.35 -13.39 10.59
C ALA A 263 1.58 -12.86 11.37
N LEU A 264 1.59 -12.95 12.69
CA LEU A 264 2.76 -12.69 13.53
C LEU A 264 3.81 -13.80 13.36
N ASP A 265 3.41 -15.07 13.48
CA ASP A 265 4.31 -16.23 13.34
C ASP A 265 4.93 -16.34 11.94
N PHE A 266 4.20 -15.95 10.89
CA PHE A 266 4.74 -15.85 9.54
C PHE A 266 5.65 -14.63 9.36
N GLY A 267 5.53 -13.59 10.19
CA GLY A 267 6.35 -12.38 10.17
C GLY A 267 5.78 -11.23 9.33
N LEU A 268 4.47 -11.22 9.03
CA LEU A 268 3.78 -10.10 8.35
C LEU A 268 3.55 -8.92 9.28
N VAL A 269 3.40 -9.18 10.58
CA VAL A 269 3.40 -8.17 11.64
C VAL A 269 4.49 -8.49 12.66
N ASP A 270 4.76 -7.56 13.57
CA ASP A 270 5.78 -7.67 14.63
C ASP A 270 5.16 -7.77 16.04
N ALA A 271 3.91 -7.31 16.23
CA ALA A 271 3.16 -7.47 17.48
C ALA A 271 1.65 -7.47 17.25
N LEU A 272 0.90 -7.99 18.24
CA LEU A 272 -0.54 -7.82 18.36
C LEU A 272 -0.86 -6.69 19.33
N LEU A 273 -1.91 -5.92 19.05
CA LEU A 273 -2.40 -4.85 19.92
C LEU A 273 -3.66 -5.29 20.65
N ASP A 274 -3.49 -5.86 21.84
CA ASP A 274 -4.58 -5.99 22.81
C ASP A 274 -4.98 -4.63 23.40
N THR A 275 -6.04 -4.62 24.21
CA THR A 275 -6.72 -3.41 24.67
C THR A 275 -5.78 -2.39 25.33
N VAL A 276 -5.75 -1.17 24.78
CA VAL A 276 -5.15 -0.01 25.45
C VAL A 276 -6.03 0.33 26.65
N HIS A 277 -5.48 0.15 27.85
CA HIS A 277 -6.00 0.64 29.12
C HIS A 277 -5.42 2.01 29.45
#